data_AF-A0A090DZ49-F1
#
_entry.id   AF-A0A090DZ49-F1
#
_cell.length_a   1.000
_cell.length_b   1.000
_cell.length_c   1.000
_cell.angle_alpha   90.00
_cell.angle_beta   90.00
_cell.angle_gamma   90.00
#
_symmetry.space_group_name_H-M   'P 1'
#
loop_
_entity.id
_entity.type
_entity.pdbx_description
1 polymer ?
#
loop_
_entity_poly.entity_id
_entity_poly.type
_entity_poly.pdbx_seq_one_letter_code
_entity_poly.pdbx_strand_id
1 'polypeptide(L)'
;MTALGQDRNTSQLIGDVVRASLAAAVLIYGGSIVMRNTSGYVTKGQTALGLIGVGIAMQRVDNSAGSAGDKEINIGTGVFKLANSAGTDAITEADIGKPCYAVDDQTVAKTNGLTAGLATRSPAGVIVGVEDTGVHVLFNEAILRAVLSGHRIFVPVRVATLVGANVYRVMSPIAGKVVNIASITEGVLTTGDATLTGKINGNAITGGVITITQAGSAAGDKDFAAPTAANTVAAGDELSLTVGGTNATATVANCLFEIERA
;
A
#
# COMPACT_ATOMS: atom_id res chain seq x y z
N MET A 1 5.66 -32.67 -13.17
CA MET A 1 5.36 -32.72 -11.73
C MET A 1 6.26 -33.79 -11.12
N THR A 2 7.23 -33.40 -10.29
CA THR A 2 8.18 -34.35 -9.69
C THR A 2 7.53 -34.94 -8.46
N ALA A 3 7.12 -36.20 -8.52
CA ALA A 3 6.57 -36.91 -7.36
C ALA A 3 7.70 -37.29 -6.40
N LEU A 4 7.40 -37.33 -5.09
CA LEU A 4 8.31 -37.84 -4.08
C LEU A 4 8.50 -39.35 -4.28
N GLY A 5 9.73 -39.79 -4.55
CA GLY A 5 10.08 -41.20 -4.70
C GLY A 5 10.57 -41.89 -3.41
N GLN A 6 10.74 -41.12 -2.33
CA GLN A 6 11.15 -41.59 -1.02
C GLN A 6 10.79 -40.53 0.04
N ASP A 7 10.86 -40.92 1.31
CA ASP A 7 10.64 -40.02 2.44
C ASP A 7 11.60 -38.83 2.38
N ARG A 8 11.04 -37.63 2.55
CA ARG A 8 11.78 -36.37 2.54
C ARG A 8 11.87 -35.82 3.95
N ASN A 9 13.08 -35.72 4.48
CA ASN A 9 13.33 -34.95 5.69
C ASN A 9 13.21 -33.45 5.37
N THR A 10 12.07 -32.85 5.71
CA THR A 10 11.80 -31.42 5.48
C THR A 10 12.20 -30.64 6.73
N SER A 11 13.28 -29.86 6.65
CA SER A 11 13.69 -28.99 7.74
C SER A 11 12.68 -27.86 7.94
N GLN A 12 12.26 -27.65 9.19
CA GLN A 12 11.45 -26.52 9.60
C GLN A 12 12.35 -25.48 10.29
N LEU A 13 12.23 -24.22 9.91
CA LEU A 13 12.68 -23.14 10.80
C LEU A 13 11.62 -22.95 11.88
N ILE A 14 12.00 -23.16 13.14
CA ILE A 14 11.15 -22.94 14.31
C ILE A 14 11.67 -21.71 15.05
N GLY A 15 10.75 -20.85 15.47
CA GLY A 15 11.02 -19.64 16.25
C GLY A 15 11.07 -18.36 15.42
N ASP A 16 11.48 -17.28 16.07
CA ASP A 16 11.40 -15.92 15.53
C ASP A 16 12.72 -15.45 14.91
N VAL A 17 13.60 -16.39 14.55
CA VAL A 17 14.92 -16.08 13.97
C VAL A 17 14.93 -16.39 12.49
N VAL A 18 15.15 -15.38 11.68
CA VAL A 18 15.31 -15.48 10.23
C VAL A 18 16.78 -15.30 9.88
N ARG A 19 17.33 -16.21 9.08
CA ARG A 19 18.68 -16.08 8.53
C ARG A 19 18.61 -15.49 7.13
N ALA A 20 19.44 -14.50 6.84
CA ALA A 20 19.49 -13.85 5.54
C ALA A 20 20.91 -13.42 5.16
N SER A 21 21.18 -13.35 3.86
CA SER A 21 22.48 -12.93 3.34
C SER A 21 22.58 -11.42 3.18
N LEU A 22 23.74 -10.85 3.52
CA LEU A 22 23.98 -9.41 3.47
C LEU A 22 24.14 -8.91 2.04
N ALA A 23 23.77 -7.65 1.82
CA ALA A 23 24.13 -6.90 0.63
C ALA A 23 25.66 -6.62 0.59
N ALA A 24 26.16 -6.28 -0.60
CA ALA A 24 27.56 -5.91 -0.79
C ALA A 24 27.91 -4.63 -0.03
N ALA A 25 29.14 -4.55 0.49
CA ALA A 25 29.69 -3.36 1.16
C ALA A 25 28.86 -2.83 2.34
N VAL A 26 28.24 -3.71 3.15
CA VAL A 26 27.43 -3.32 4.30
C VAL A 26 28.02 -3.81 5.63
N LEU A 27 28.01 -2.95 6.64
CA LEU A 27 28.20 -3.31 8.04
C LEU A 27 26.86 -3.20 8.79
N ILE A 28 26.48 -4.26 9.51
CA ILE A 28 25.29 -4.29 10.37
C ILE A 28 25.76 -4.50 11.81
N TYR A 29 25.30 -3.65 12.74
CA TYR A 29 25.60 -3.76 14.16
C TYR A 29 24.57 -4.66 14.86
N GLY A 30 24.96 -5.31 15.96
CA GLY A 30 23.99 -6.01 16.81
C GLY A 30 23.01 -5.00 17.43
N GLY A 31 21.72 -5.34 17.44
CA GLY A 31 20.66 -4.48 17.93
C GLY A 31 20.12 -3.47 16.91
N SER A 32 20.69 -3.39 15.71
CA SER A 32 20.23 -2.44 14.68
C SER A 32 19.05 -2.98 13.86
N ILE A 33 18.26 -2.07 13.30
CA ILE A 33 17.22 -2.37 12.32
C ILE A 33 17.85 -3.00 11.08
N VAL A 34 17.25 -4.10 10.62
CA VAL A 34 17.63 -4.80 9.38
C VAL A 34 16.49 -4.69 8.38
N MET A 35 16.84 -4.26 7.16
CA MET A 35 15.90 -4.12 6.06
C MET A 35 16.35 -4.93 4.84
N ARG A 36 15.40 -5.43 4.06
CA ARG A 36 15.63 -6.18 2.82
C ARG A 36 15.48 -5.26 1.61
N ASN A 37 16.42 -5.33 0.68
CA ASN A 37 16.35 -4.62 -0.60
C ASN A 37 15.56 -5.40 -1.66
N THR A 38 15.30 -4.76 -2.81
CA THR A 38 14.57 -5.39 -3.93
C THR A 38 15.28 -6.62 -4.50
N SER A 39 16.61 -6.71 -4.36
CA SER A 39 17.40 -7.87 -4.79
C SER A 39 17.36 -9.05 -3.80
N GLY A 40 16.65 -8.92 -2.67
CA GLY A 40 16.48 -9.98 -1.67
C GLY A 40 17.56 -10.03 -0.59
N TYR A 41 18.58 -9.17 -0.64
CA TYR A 41 19.65 -9.10 0.37
C TYR A 41 19.32 -8.12 1.50
N VAL A 42 19.91 -8.35 2.67
CA VAL A 42 19.68 -7.48 3.83
C VAL A 42 20.74 -6.39 4.00
N THR A 43 20.30 -5.24 4.46
CA THR A 43 21.11 -4.06 4.78
C THR A 43 20.63 -3.43 6.09
N LYS A 44 21.37 -2.44 6.60
CA LYS A 44 20.99 -1.69 7.80
C LYS A 44 19.81 -0.76 7.55
N GLY A 45 19.10 -0.41 8.62
CA GLY A 45 18.15 0.70 8.62
C GLY A 45 18.81 1.99 8.14
N GLN A 46 18.19 2.69 7.19
CA GLN A 46 18.66 3.97 6.65
C GLN A 46 17.55 4.68 5.89
N THR A 47 17.71 5.98 5.72
CA THR A 47 16.90 6.77 4.77
C THR A 47 17.25 6.37 3.35
N ALA A 48 16.46 5.46 2.79
CA ALA A 48 16.53 5.02 1.40
C ALA A 48 15.14 4.50 0.95
N LEU A 49 14.96 4.32 -0.35
CA LEU A 49 13.75 3.75 -0.94
C LEU A 49 13.95 2.27 -1.33
N GLY A 50 12.83 1.56 -1.49
CA GLY A 50 12.84 0.17 -1.97
C GLY A 50 13.31 -0.86 -0.94
N LEU A 51 13.37 -0.47 0.34
CA LEU A 51 13.69 -1.37 1.45
C LEU A 51 12.39 -1.77 2.18
N ILE A 52 12.41 -2.92 2.84
CA ILE A 52 11.33 -3.39 3.72
C ILE A 52 11.95 -3.92 5.01
N GLY A 53 11.49 -3.48 6.17
CA GLY A 53 12.01 -3.98 7.44
C GLY A 53 11.71 -5.45 7.70
N VAL A 54 12.74 -6.17 8.16
CA VAL A 54 12.68 -7.61 8.44
C VAL A 54 12.68 -7.89 9.93
N GLY A 55 13.51 -7.16 10.69
CA GLY A 55 13.74 -7.42 12.11
C GLY A 55 14.94 -6.69 12.67
N ILE A 56 15.41 -7.17 13.83
CA ILE A 56 16.58 -6.63 14.52
C ILE A 56 17.76 -7.61 14.41
N ALA A 57 18.94 -7.07 14.12
CA ALA A 57 20.17 -7.85 14.03
C ALA A 57 20.54 -8.45 15.39
N MET A 58 20.71 -9.77 15.46
CA MET A 58 21.12 -10.43 16.71
C MET A 58 22.63 -10.38 16.97
N GLN A 59 23.42 -10.08 15.93
CA GLN A 59 24.87 -9.96 16.02
C GLN A 59 25.40 -8.95 15.01
N ARG A 60 26.59 -8.42 15.29
CA ARG A 60 27.34 -7.59 14.35
C ARG A 60 27.93 -8.46 13.23
N VAL A 61 27.70 -8.10 11.98
CA VAL A 61 28.29 -8.74 10.81
C VAL A 61 28.82 -7.67 9.87
N ASP A 62 30.10 -7.79 9.52
CA ASP A 62 30.81 -6.86 8.65
C ASP A 62 31.00 -7.47 7.26
N ASN A 63 30.24 -7.01 6.27
CA ASN A 63 30.42 -7.33 4.85
C ASN A 63 30.92 -6.11 4.05
N SER A 64 31.61 -5.16 4.69
CA SER A 64 32.00 -3.89 4.07
C SER A 64 32.99 -4.05 2.91
N ALA A 65 33.74 -5.15 2.87
CA ALA A 65 34.65 -5.48 1.78
C ALA A 65 34.15 -6.65 0.88
N GLY A 66 32.95 -7.16 1.14
CA GLY A 66 32.42 -8.35 0.45
C GLY A 66 31.36 -8.04 -0.60
N SER A 67 31.11 -9.03 -1.44
CA SER A 67 30.00 -9.07 -2.40
C SER A 67 28.68 -9.43 -1.72
N ALA A 68 27.58 -9.25 -2.43
CA ALA A 68 26.27 -9.65 -1.93
C ALA A 68 26.21 -11.18 -1.80
N GLY A 69 25.79 -11.67 -0.63
CA GLY A 69 25.74 -13.11 -0.36
C GLY A 69 26.95 -13.68 0.39
N ASP A 70 28.07 -12.96 0.49
CA ASP A 70 29.31 -13.48 1.09
C ASP A 70 29.18 -13.79 2.59
N LYS A 71 28.30 -13.07 3.28
CA LYS A 71 28.03 -13.24 4.71
C LYS A 71 26.54 -13.32 4.99
N GLU A 72 26.21 -13.95 6.10
CA GLU A 72 24.84 -14.11 6.59
C GLU A 72 24.69 -13.61 8.00
N ILE A 73 23.45 -13.24 8.36
CA ILE A 73 23.08 -12.70 9.65
C ILE A 73 21.78 -13.35 10.13
N ASN A 74 21.74 -13.68 11.43
CA ASN A 74 20.52 -14.02 12.15
C ASN A 74 19.79 -12.74 12.59
N ILE A 75 18.50 -12.69 12.31
CA ILE A 75 17.62 -11.55 12.51
C ILE A 75 16.47 -12.01 13.40
N GLY A 76 16.23 -11.31 14.51
CA GLY A 76 15.06 -11.51 15.35
C GLY A 76 13.85 -10.79 14.76
N THR A 77 12.75 -11.50 14.56
CA THR A 77 11.43 -10.96 14.23
C THR A 77 10.58 -10.86 15.50
N GLY A 78 9.52 -10.06 15.49
CA GLY A 78 8.72 -9.77 16.68
C GLY A 78 8.73 -8.29 17.07
N VAL A 79 8.38 -8.00 18.32
CA VAL A 79 8.22 -6.61 18.80
C VAL A 79 9.49 -6.15 19.50
N PHE A 80 10.05 -5.03 19.03
CA PHE A 80 11.27 -4.44 19.59
C PHE A 80 11.08 -2.95 19.84
N LYS A 81 11.73 -2.46 20.90
CA LYS A 81 11.76 -1.03 21.20
C LYS A 81 12.82 -0.32 20.38
N LEU A 82 12.45 0.80 19.76
CA LEU A 82 13.31 1.65 18.95
C LEU A 82 13.22 3.11 19.40
N ALA A 83 14.20 3.91 18.98
CA ALA A 83 14.16 5.35 19.18
C ALA A 83 13.03 5.97 18.33
N ASN A 84 12.28 6.87 18.94
CA ASN A 84 11.29 7.67 18.24
C ASN A 84 11.98 8.88 17.60
N SER A 85 11.58 9.23 16.38
CA SER A 85 11.93 10.54 15.83
C SER A 85 11.28 11.67 16.65
N ALA A 86 11.74 12.91 16.44
CA ALA A 86 11.30 14.08 17.21
C ALA A 86 10.38 15.01 16.41
N GLY A 87 9.72 15.94 17.12
CA GLY A 87 8.92 17.00 16.51
C GLY A 87 7.67 16.46 15.82
N THR A 88 7.33 17.01 14.65
CA THR A 88 6.11 16.66 13.90
C THR A 88 6.11 15.25 13.31
N ASP A 89 7.27 14.60 13.29
CA ASP A 89 7.44 13.25 12.73
C ASP A 89 7.48 12.17 13.83
N ALA A 90 7.41 12.58 15.09
CA ALA A 90 7.31 11.69 16.23
C ALA A 90 6.05 10.83 16.13
N ILE A 91 6.23 9.54 16.39
CA ILE A 91 5.15 8.56 16.48
C ILE A 91 4.40 8.78 17.79
N THR A 92 3.08 8.83 17.71
CA THR A 92 2.19 9.05 18.86
C THR A 92 1.24 7.87 19.06
N GLU A 93 0.49 7.83 20.17
CA GLU A 93 -0.52 6.79 20.40
C GLU A 93 -1.57 6.69 19.28
N ALA A 94 -1.86 7.79 18.58
CA ALA A 94 -2.77 7.83 17.43
C ALA A 94 -2.24 7.11 16.17
N ASP A 95 -0.97 6.69 16.19
CA ASP A 95 -0.29 6.02 15.09
C ASP A 95 -0.14 4.51 15.33
N ILE A 96 -0.58 4.00 16.48
CA ILE A 96 -0.61 2.56 16.77
C ILE A 96 -1.45 1.83 15.70
N GLY A 97 -0.92 0.73 15.17
CA GLY A 97 -1.51 -0.06 14.08
C GLY A 97 -1.09 0.39 12.67
N LYS A 98 -0.43 1.54 12.51
CA LYS A 98 0.06 2.05 11.22
C LYS A 98 1.51 1.63 10.96
N PRO A 99 1.97 1.63 9.69
CA PRO A 99 3.38 1.42 9.39
C PRO A 99 4.22 2.61 9.86
N CYS A 100 5.43 2.33 10.35
CA CYS A 100 6.47 3.34 10.61
C CYS A 100 7.60 3.24 9.58
N TYR A 101 8.42 4.28 9.49
CA TYR A 101 9.47 4.42 8.48
C TYR A 101 10.86 4.55 9.11
N ALA A 102 11.87 3.94 8.50
CA ALA A 102 13.24 3.98 9.01
C ALA A 102 13.90 5.34 8.74
N VAL A 103 14.38 6.00 9.78
CA VAL A 103 15.20 7.21 9.67
C VAL A 103 16.67 6.80 9.54
N ASP A 104 17.11 5.96 10.46
CA ASP A 104 18.45 5.38 10.54
C ASP A 104 18.35 3.92 11.03
N ASP A 105 19.45 3.38 11.57
CA ASP A 105 19.58 1.99 12.00
C ASP A 105 19.05 1.70 13.42
N GLN A 106 18.53 2.71 14.13
CA GLN A 106 17.89 2.57 15.45
C GLN A 106 16.66 3.48 15.67
N THR A 107 16.37 4.40 14.74
CA THR A 107 15.31 5.41 14.85
C THR A 107 14.21 5.22 13.80
N VAL A 108 12.95 5.32 14.23
CA VAL A 108 11.76 5.26 13.38
C VAL A 108 10.92 6.53 13.42
N ALA A 109 10.22 6.80 12.33
CA ALA A 109 9.41 7.99 12.13
C ALA A 109 7.98 7.64 11.68
N LYS A 110 7.06 8.58 11.94
CA LYS A 110 5.66 8.52 11.51
C LYS A 110 5.50 8.60 10.01
N THR A 111 6.32 9.42 9.34
CA THR A 111 6.21 9.66 7.89
C THR A 111 7.37 9.07 7.12
N ASN A 112 7.13 8.80 5.83
CA ASN A 112 8.16 8.36 4.89
C ASN A 112 9.17 9.45 4.51
N GLY A 113 9.10 10.64 5.13
CA GLY A 113 9.87 11.82 4.75
C GLY A 113 9.51 12.33 3.36
N LEU A 114 9.40 13.65 3.20
CA LEU A 114 9.15 14.25 1.89
C LEU A 114 10.24 15.27 1.58
N THR A 115 10.98 15.04 0.50
CA THR A 115 11.88 16.03 -0.09
C THR A 115 11.36 16.34 -1.49
N ALA A 116 10.99 17.61 -1.73
CA ALA A 116 10.36 18.05 -2.98
C ALA A 116 9.15 17.19 -3.40
N GLY A 117 8.34 16.76 -2.42
CA GLY A 117 7.12 15.96 -2.65
C GLY A 117 7.35 14.47 -2.91
N LEU A 118 8.59 13.99 -2.85
CA LEU A 118 8.93 12.59 -3.05
C LEU A 118 9.31 11.93 -1.71
N ALA A 119 8.88 10.67 -1.55
CA ALA A 119 9.24 9.85 -0.39
C ALA A 119 10.77 9.67 -0.30
N THR A 120 11.32 9.63 0.91
CA THR A 120 12.77 9.42 1.12
C THR A 120 13.10 8.19 1.97
N ARG A 121 12.13 7.65 2.69
CA ARG A 121 12.30 6.55 3.64
C ARG A 121 11.46 5.34 3.28
N SER A 122 11.98 4.19 3.69
CA SER A 122 11.34 2.90 3.54
C SER A 122 10.59 2.49 4.82
N PRO A 123 9.51 1.73 4.68
CA PRO A 123 8.76 1.23 5.82
C PRO A 123 9.57 0.18 6.60
N ALA A 124 9.62 0.34 7.92
CA ALA A 124 10.41 -0.48 8.83
C ALA A 124 9.58 -1.56 9.53
N GLY A 125 8.34 -1.26 9.92
CA GLY A 125 7.51 -2.19 10.69
C GLY A 125 6.15 -1.58 11.00
N VAL A 126 5.38 -2.26 11.85
CA VAL A 126 4.05 -1.79 12.31
C VAL A 126 4.14 -1.36 13.76
N ILE A 127 3.57 -0.20 14.08
CA ILE A 127 3.60 0.36 15.44
C ILE A 127 2.63 -0.43 16.33
N VAL A 128 3.10 -0.93 17.47
CA VAL A 128 2.29 -1.69 18.44
C VAL A 128 2.07 -0.91 19.73
N GLY A 129 3.01 -0.06 20.12
CA GLY A 129 2.89 0.75 21.32
C GLY A 129 3.89 1.89 21.34
N VAL A 130 3.60 2.90 22.15
CA VAL A 130 4.45 4.07 22.37
C VAL A 130 4.66 4.20 23.87
N GLU A 131 5.87 4.55 24.28
CA GLU A 131 6.22 4.88 25.66
C GLU A 131 7.15 6.10 25.68
N ASP A 132 7.37 6.69 26.86
CA ASP A 132 8.18 7.91 26.99
C ASP A 132 9.61 7.76 26.46
N THR A 133 10.16 6.54 26.48
CA THR A 133 11.55 6.27 26.08
C THR A 133 11.71 5.72 24.66
N GLY A 134 10.61 5.47 23.94
CA GLY A 134 10.68 4.90 22.60
C GLY A 134 9.37 4.33 22.07
N VAL A 135 9.47 3.60 20.96
CA VAL A 135 8.31 3.02 20.26
C VAL A 135 8.53 1.52 20.09
N HIS A 136 7.48 0.75 20.38
CA HIS A 136 7.45 -0.69 20.15
C HIS A 136 6.95 -0.98 18.73
N VAL A 137 7.82 -1.58 17.92
CA VAL A 137 7.56 -1.87 16.51
C VAL A 137 7.57 -3.39 16.29
N LEU A 138 6.51 -3.90 15.69
CA LEU A 138 6.43 -5.27 15.19
C LEU A 138 7.16 -5.36 13.85
N PHE A 139 8.20 -6.18 13.85
CA PHE A 139 8.92 -6.60 12.66
C PHE A 139 8.42 -7.96 12.20
N ASN A 140 7.65 -7.93 11.11
CA ASN A 140 7.27 -9.11 10.36
C ASN A 140 7.07 -8.69 8.90
N GLU A 141 7.93 -9.17 8.01
CA GLU A 141 7.94 -8.75 6.61
C GLU A 141 6.60 -9.03 5.90
N ALA A 142 5.95 -10.16 6.20
CA ALA A 142 4.67 -10.52 5.58
C ALA A 142 3.53 -9.61 6.05
N ILE A 143 3.44 -9.35 7.36
CA ILE A 143 2.44 -8.43 7.92
C ILE A 143 2.69 -7.01 7.41
N LEU A 144 3.94 -6.55 7.41
CA LEU A 144 4.30 -5.22 6.93
C LEU A 144 3.90 -5.05 5.46
N ARG A 145 4.21 -6.03 4.60
CA ARG A 145 3.78 -6.01 3.19
C ARG A 145 2.26 -6.03 3.03
N ALA A 146 1.56 -6.78 3.86
CA ALA A 146 0.09 -6.81 3.84
C ALA A 146 -0.52 -5.47 4.29
N VAL A 147 0.07 -4.81 5.29
CA VAL A 147 -0.35 -3.47 5.74
C VAL A 147 -0.05 -2.42 4.67
N LEU A 148 1.14 -2.45 4.07
CA LEU A 148 1.55 -1.50 3.03
C LEU A 148 0.81 -1.66 1.70
N SER A 149 0.35 -2.86 1.37
CA SER A 149 -0.42 -3.08 0.14
C SER A 149 -1.86 -2.53 0.24
N GLY A 150 -2.31 -2.16 1.45
CA GLY A 150 -3.67 -1.70 1.70
C GLY A 150 -4.68 -2.82 1.47
N HIS A 151 -5.47 -3.18 2.48
CA HIS A 151 -6.66 -4.00 2.20
C HIS A 151 -7.64 -3.16 1.38
N ARG A 152 -7.64 -3.37 0.06
CA ARG A 152 -8.54 -2.72 -0.89
C ARG A 152 -9.89 -3.41 -0.86
N ILE A 153 -10.96 -2.61 -0.79
CA ILE A 153 -12.34 -3.09 -0.91
C ILE A 153 -12.94 -2.53 -2.20
N PHE A 154 -13.61 -3.40 -2.95
CA PHE A 154 -14.30 -3.04 -4.18
C PHE A 154 -15.80 -2.90 -3.89
N VAL A 155 -16.35 -1.72 -4.19
CA VAL A 155 -17.78 -1.44 -4.04
C VAL A 155 -18.39 -1.32 -5.45
N PRO A 156 -19.12 -2.35 -5.93
CA PRO A 156 -19.69 -2.34 -7.26
C PRO A 156 -20.90 -1.39 -7.34
N VAL A 157 -21.05 -0.69 -8.46
CA VAL A 157 -22.17 0.20 -8.78
C VAL A 157 -22.65 -0.10 -10.20
N ARG A 158 -23.95 -0.34 -10.36
CA ARG A 158 -24.54 -0.53 -11.69
C ARG A 158 -25.12 0.78 -12.22
N VAL A 159 -24.59 1.28 -13.32
CA VAL A 159 -25.09 2.45 -14.05
C VAL A 159 -26.01 1.97 -15.15
N ALA A 160 -27.32 2.16 -14.96
CA ALA A 160 -28.33 1.61 -15.87
C ALA A 160 -28.42 2.32 -17.23
N THR A 161 -27.96 3.57 -17.33
CA THR A 161 -27.87 4.28 -18.62
C THR A 161 -26.72 5.29 -18.58
N LEU A 162 -25.94 5.36 -19.66
CA LEU A 162 -24.93 6.40 -19.92
C LEU A 162 -25.50 7.64 -20.65
N VAL A 163 -26.76 7.98 -20.38
CA VAL A 163 -27.46 9.13 -20.97
C VAL A 163 -28.03 10.03 -19.89
N GLY A 164 -27.93 11.34 -20.12
CA GLY A 164 -28.50 12.38 -19.26
C GLY A 164 -27.66 12.63 -18.01
N ALA A 165 -28.33 12.96 -16.90
CA ALA A 165 -27.71 13.42 -15.65
C ALA A 165 -28.08 12.53 -14.43
N ASN A 166 -28.36 11.25 -14.66
CA ASN A 166 -28.77 10.32 -13.61
C ASN A 166 -27.66 10.11 -12.57
N VAL A 167 -28.05 9.90 -11.31
CA VAL A 167 -27.12 9.64 -10.21
C VAL A 167 -27.37 8.24 -9.65
N TYR A 168 -26.35 7.39 -9.69
CA TYR A 168 -26.36 6.04 -9.14
C TYR A 168 -25.58 6.01 -7.84
N ARG A 169 -26.13 5.41 -6.79
CA ARG A 169 -25.64 5.53 -5.41
C ARG A 169 -25.42 4.16 -4.79
N VAL A 170 -24.37 4.05 -3.99
CA VAL A 170 -24.07 2.93 -3.09
C VAL A 170 -23.50 3.47 -1.79
N MET A 171 -23.39 2.62 -0.78
CA MET A 171 -22.82 2.99 0.51
C MET A 171 -21.37 2.49 0.60
N SER A 172 -20.49 3.28 1.21
CA SER A 172 -19.16 2.83 1.59
C SER A 172 -19.23 1.87 2.79
N PRO A 173 -18.71 0.64 2.70
CA PRO A 173 -18.69 -0.29 3.82
C PRO A 173 -17.59 0.02 4.85
N ILE A 174 -16.60 0.85 4.50
CA ILE A 174 -15.42 1.15 5.32
C ILE A 174 -15.03 2.62 5.28
N ALA A 175 -14.23 3.05 6.26
CA ALA A 175 -13.49 4.31 6.17
C ALA A 175 -12.18 4.10 5.39
N GLY A 176 -11.79 5.08 4.59
CA GLY A 176 -10.63 4.96 3.71
C GLY A 176 -10.45 6.10 2.73
N LYS A 177 -9.67 5.84 1.68
CA LYS A 177 -9.57 6.71 0.50
C LYS A 177 -10.02 5.97 -0.74
N VAL A 178 -10.84 6.61 -1.57
CA VAL A 178 -11.12 6.13 -2.92
C VAL A 178 -9.87 6.35 -3.76
N VAL A 179 -9.26 5.27 -4.25
CA VAL A 179 -7.98 5.31 -4.99
C VAL A 179 -8.14 5.08 -6.49
N ASN A 180 -9.25 4.46 -6.89
CA ASN A 180 -9.56 4.17 -8.27
C ASN A 180 -11.07 4.04 -8.45
N ILE A 181 -11.55 4.48 -9.60
CA ILE A 181 -12.92 4.27 -10.06
C ILE A 181 -12.81 3.67 -11.44
N ALA A 182 -13.45 2.53 -11.67
CA ALA A 182 -13.40 1.85 -12.95
C ALA A 182 -14.80 1.60 -13.51
N SER A 183 -14.92 1.59 -14.82
CA SER A 183 -16.12 1.15 -15.53
C SER A 183 -15.79 0.13 -16.60
N ILE A 184 -16.75 -0.75 -16.88
CA ILE A 184 -16.82 -1.53 -18.11
C ILE A 184 -18.17 -1.29 -18.78
N THR A 185 -18.16 -0.90 -20.06
CA THR A 185 -19.38 -0.64 -20.83
C THR A 185 -19.95 -1.93 -21.41
N GLU A 186 -21.28 -2.01 -21.52
CA GLU A 186 -21.96 -3.18 -22.10
C GLU A 186 -22.46 -2.91 -23.53
N GLY A 187 -22.04 -1.80 -24.14
CA GLY A 187 -22.48 -1.39 -25.47
C GLY A 187 -21.80 -0.13 -25.97
N VAL A 188 -22.10 0.21 -27.22
CA VAL A 188 -21.48 1.30 -28.00
C VAL A 188 -22.11 2.66 -27.69
N LEU A 189 -21.31 3.72 -27.71
CA LEU A 189 -21.75 5.12 -27.67
C LEU A 189 -21.89 5.67 -29.10
N THR A 190 -22.83 6.58 -29.34
CA THR A 190 -23.16 6.99 -30.73
C THR A 190 -22.94 8.45 -31.07
N THR A 191 -23.11 9.36 -30.11
CA THR A 191 -23.28 10.81 -30.39
C THR A 191 -22.21 11.68 -29.73
N GLY A 192 -21.52 11.15 -28.74
CA GLY A 192 -20.39 11.78 -28.08
C GLY A 192 -20.02 11.03 -26.82
N ASP A 193 -18.99 11.50 -26.12
CA ASP A 193 -18.46 10.83 -24.94
C ASP A 193 -19.48 10.81 -23.81
N ALA A 194 -19.43 9.76 -22.99
CA ALA A 194 -20.13 9.71 -21.72
C ALA A 194 -19.14 9.97 -20.58
N THR A 195 -19.59 10.65 -19.53
CA THR A 195 -18.78 10.85 -18.33
C THR A 195 -19.47 10.26 -17.11
N LEU A 196 -18.68 9.72 -16.19
CA LEU A 196 -19.13 9.29 -14.87
C LEU A 196 -18.32 10.04 -13.83
N THR A 197 -18.96 10.99 -13.15
CA THR A 197 -18.33 11.76 -12.09
C THR A 197 -18.54 11.07 -10.75
N GLY A 198 -17.47 10.56 -10.15
CA GLY A 198 -17.43 10.05 -8.80
C GLY A 198 -17.65 11.15 -7.76
N LYS A 199 -18.52 10.89 -6.79
CA LYS A 199 -18.84 11.79 -5.68
C LYS A 199 -18.89 11.05 -4.36
N ILE A 200 -18.54 11.75 -3.28
CA ILE A 200 -18.72 11.33 -1.89
C ILE A 200 -19.69 12.32 -1.24
N ASN A 201 -20.81 11.84 -0.71
CA ASN A 201 -21.85 12.69 -0.10
C ASN A 201 -22.28 13.89 -0.97
N GLY A 202 -22.30 13.70 -2.30
CA GLY A 202 -22.64 14.75 -3.28
C GLY A 202 -21.49 15.68 -3.69
N ASN A 203 -20.34 15.64 -3.01
CA ASN A 203 -19.13 16.39 -3.39
C ASN A 203 -18.32 15.63 -4.44
N ALA A 204 -17.88 16.30 -5.51
CA ALA A 204 -17.06 15.69 -6.54
C ALA A 204 -15.66 15.29 -6.05
N ILE A 205 -15.25 14.08 -6.40
CA ILE A 205 -13.90 13.59 -6.16
C ILE A 205 -12.96 14.21 -7.22
N THR A 206 -11.89 14.87 -6.78
CA THR A 206 -10.91 15.45 -7.70
C THR A 206 -10.15 14.34 -8.42
N GLY A 207 -10.09 14.38 -9.75
CA GLY A 207 -9.53 13.29 -10.56
C GLY A 207 -10.42 12.04 -10.64
N GLY A 208 -11.65 12.09 -10.09
CA GLY A 208 -12.60 10.98 -10.06
C GLY A 208 -13.63 10.99 -11.20
N VAL A 209 -13.30 11.60 -12.34
CA VAL A 209 -14.17 11.60 -13.54
C VAL A 209 -13.65 10.55 -14.52
N ILE A 210 -14.50 9.57 -14.85
CA ILE A 210 -14.26 8.65 -15.95
C ILE A 210 -14.82 9.29 -17.23
N THR A 211 -14.04 9.29 -18.30
CA THR A 211 -14.49 9.66 -19.64
C THR A 211 -14.46 8.43 -20.53
N ILE A 212 -15.64 7.98 -20.92
CA ILE A 212 -15.83 6.87 -21.85
C ILE A 212 -15.88 7.50 -23.24
N THR A 213 -14.83 7.26 -24.01
CA THR A 213 -14.67 7.88 -25.33
C THR A 213 -15.60 7.22 -26.34
N GLN A 214 -16.37 8.01 -27.09
CA GLN A 214 -17.31 7.48 -28.09
C GLN A 214 -16.58 6.83 -29.26
N ALA A 215 -15.48 7.43 -29.70
CA ALA A 215 -14.73 6.98 -30.84
C ALA A 215 -14.16 5.58 -30.59
N GLY A 216 -14.64 4.62 -31.37
CA GLY A 216 -14.22 3.22 -31.24
C GLY A 216 -14.86 2.47 -30.08
N SER A 217 -15.85 3.05 -29.39
CA SER A 217 -16.50 2.40 -28.26
C SER A 217 -17.14 1.06 -28.63
N ALA A 218 -17.02 0.10 -27.73
CA ALA A 218 -17.55 -1.25 -27.83
C ALA A 218 -17.96 -1.78 -26.45
N ALA A 219 -18.79 -2.83 -26.44
CA ALA A 219 -19.04 -3.58 -25.23
C ALA A 219 -17.73 -4.23 -24.74
N GLY A 220 -17.44 -4.10 -23.45
CA GLY A 220 -16.22 -4.60 -22.82
C GLY A 220 -15.10 -3.56 -22.70
N ASP A 221 -15.30 -2.34 -23.20
CA ASP A 221 -14.35 -1.25 -23.03
C ASP A 221 -14.23 -0.87 -21.56
N LYS A 222 -13.00 -0.61 -21.13
CA LYS A 222 -12.66 -0.36 -19.73
C LYS A 222 -12.07 1.03 -19.60
N ASP A 223 -12.59 1.76 -18.64
CA ASP A 223 -12.15 3.12 -18.35
C ASP A 223 -11.85 3.27 -16.87
N PHE A 224 -10.93 4.16 -16.54
CA PHE A 224 -10.40 4.33 -15.19
C PHE A 224 -10.28 5.82 -14.85
N ALA A 225 -10.50 6.15 -13.60
CA ALA A 225 -10.20 7.45 -13.01
C ALA A 225 -9.33 7.24 -11.77
N ALA A 226 -8.32 8.10 -11.61
CA ALA A 226 -7.38 8.07 -10.49
C ALA A 226 -7.61 9.30 -9.59
N PRO A 227 -8.50 9.20 -8.58
CA PRO A 227 -8.71 10.24 -7.58
C PRO A 227 -7.42 10.78 -6.95
N THR A 228 -7.31 12.11 -6.86
CA THR A 228 -6.13 12.79 -6.29
C THR A 228 -6.44 13.64 -5.05
N ALA A 229 -7.68 14.07 -4.87
CA ALA A 229 -8.13 14.83 -3.71
C ALA A 229 -9.65 14.70 -3.50
N ALA A 230 -10.14 15.17 -2.35
CA ALA A 230 -11.56 15.04 -1.94
C ALA A 230 -12.08 13.59 -2.01
N ASN A 231 -11.18 12.63 -1.74
CA ASN A 231 -11.41 11.20 -1.92
C ASN A 231 -11.44 10.42 -0.59
N THR A 232 -11.51 11.12 0.55
CA THR A 232 -11.60 10.47 1.87
C THR A 232 -13.07 10.14 2.16
N VAL A 233 -13.30 8.91 2.64
CA VAL A 233 -14.63 8.36 2.88
C VAL A 233 -14.69 7.75 4.28
N ALA A 234 -15.84 7.84 4.95
CA ALA A 234 -16.17 7.15 6.18
C ALA A 234 -17.06 5.93 5.91
N ALA A 235 -17.12 4.99 6.86
CA ALA A 235 -18.09 3.92 6.77
C ALA A 235 -19.52 4.51 6.84
N GLY A 236 -20.38 4.10 5.90
CA GLY A 236 -21.75 4.62 5.78
C GLY A 236 -21.92 5.82 4.85
N ASP A 237 -20.82 6.45 4.40
CA ASP A 237 -20.90 7.55 3.44
C ASP A 237 -21.49 7.11 2.10
N GLU A 238 -22.18 8.03 1.44
CA GLU A 238 -22.69 7.80 0.10
C GLU A 238 -21.56 7.93 -0.93
N LEU A 239 -21.40 6.89 -1.75
CA LEU A 239 -20.62 6.91 -2.98
C LEU A 239 -21.57 6.98 -4.17
N SER A 240 -21.33 7.90 -5.09
CA SER A 240 -22.19 8.02 -6.27
C SER A 240 -21.46 8.32 -7.56
N LEU A 241 -22.04 7.84 -8.67
CA LEU A 241 -21.64 8.15 -10.03
C LEU A 241 -22.75 9.00 -10.66
N THR A 242 -22.41 10.23 -11.02
CA THR A 242 -23.29 11.10 -11.81
C THR A 242 -22.93 10.95 -13.28
N VAL A 243 -23.90 10.55 -14.10
CA VAL A 243 -23.78 10.48 -15.55
C VAL A 243 -23.72 11.89 -16.12
N GLY A 244 -22.93 12.08 -17.18
CA GLY A 244 -22.88 13.28 -17.98
C GLY A 244 -22.34 12.99 -19.38
N GLY A 245 -21.90 14.04 -20.07
CA GLY A 245 -21.45 13.95 -21.45
C GLY A 245 -22.58 14.12 -22.46
N THR A 246 -22.31 13.83 -23.73
CA THR A 246 -23.22 14.06 -24.85
C THR A 246 -23.70 12.78 -25.53
N ASN A 247 -23.35 11.61 -24.99
CA ASN A 247 -23.90 10.35 -25.45
C ASN A 247 -25.43 10.31 -25.32
N ALA A 248 -26.10 9.85 -26.37
CA ALA A 248 -27.54 9.71 -26.49
C ALA A 248 -28.00 8.25 -26.63
N THR A 249 -27.09 7.29 -26.64
CA THR A 249 -27.44 5.86 -26.65
C THR A 249 -27.52 5.31 -25.24
N ALA A 250 -28.69 4.79 -24.86
CA ALA A 250 -28.87 4.09 -23.60
C ALA A 250 -28.07 2.79 -23.61
N THR A 251 -26.91 2.82 -22.96
CA THR A 251 -26.06 1.66 -22.69
C THR A 251 -25.75 1.59 -21.19
N VAL A 252 -25.52 0.37 -20.70
CA VAL A 252 -25.21 0.10 -19.30
C VAL A 252 -23.70 0.18 -19.08
N ALA A 253 -23.28 0.60 -17.89
CA ALA A 253 -21.91 0.41 -17.43
C ALA A 253 -21.89 -0.25 -16.06
N ASN A 254 -21.07 -1.30 -15.91
CA ASN A 254 -20.76 -1.90 -14.62
C ASN A 254 -19.54 -1.17 -14.06
N CYS A 255 -19.70 -0.54 -12.91
CA CYS A 255 -18.68 0.31 -12.33
C CYS A 255 -18.26 -0.20 -10.95
N LEU A 256 -17.12 0.26 -10.47
CA LEU A 256 -16.68 0.02 -9.10
C LEU A 256 -15.95 1.23 -8.53
N PHE A 257 -16.07 1.39 -7.22
CA PHE A 257 -15.15 2.18 -6.41
C PHE A 257 -14.16 1.26 -5.72
N GLU A 258 -12.88 1.59 -5.80
CA GLU A 258 -11.82 0.92 -5.06
C GLU A 258 -11.42 1.79 -3.87
N ILE A 259 -11.59 1.26 -2.67
CA ILE A 259 -11.34 1.97 -1.41
C ILE A 259 -10.16 1.31 -0.72
N GLU A 260 -9.10 2.08 -0.53
CA GLU A 260 -7.99 1.71 0.34
C GLU A 260 -8.34 2.07 1.79
N ARG A 261 -8.31 1.08 2.68
CA ARG A 261 -8.61 1.28 4.10
C ARG A 261 -7.61 2.26 4.75
N ALA A 262 -8.12 3.16 5.58
CA ALA A 262 -7.34 4.12 6.36
C ALA A 262 -6.63 3.48 7.56
#